data_AF-A0A2E3PIN6-F1
#
_entry.id   AF-A0A2E3PIN6-F1
#
_cell.length_a   1.000
_cell.length_b   1.000
_cell.length_c   1.000
_cell.angle_alpha   90.00
_cell.angle_beta   90.00
_cell.angle_gamma   90.00
#
_symmetry.space_group_name_H-M   'P 1'
#
loop_
_entity.id
_entity.type
_entity.pdbx_description
1 polymer ?
#
loop_
_entity_poly.entity_id
_entity_poly.type
_entity_poly.pdbx_seq_one_letter_code
_entity_poly.pdbx_strand_id
1 'polypeptide(L)'
;MASAEPDPLAGLFGLRLPPDVPGQALADGAAALGVGLALAALLAPLVLRLTRPRPRAPDLDTQLAALSSQPEPIRVPALLSLLAERAPDAAARFQPDLYRPGGLPTADQVEQALREAG
;
A
#
# COMPACT_ATOMS: atom_id res chain seq x y z
N MET A 1 -52.31 26.22 -43.38
CA MET A 1 -50.89 26.61 -43.34
C MET A 1 -50.34 26.12 -42.01
N ALA A 2 -49.50 25.08 -42.03
CA ALA A 2 -48.86 24.54 -40.83
C ALA A 2 -47.38 24.92 -40.87
N SER A 3 -46.93 25.67 -39.87
CA SER A 3 -45.56 26.16 -39.71
C SER A 3 -44.66 24.97 -39.37
N ALA A 4 -43.65 24.69 -40.19
CA ALA A 4 -42.60 23.74 -39.84
C ALA A 4 -41.66 24.40 -38.83
N GLU A 5 -41.68 23.95 -37.57
CA GLU A 5 -40.69 24.37 -36.58
C GLU A 5 -39.28 23.90 -37.01
N PRO A 6 -38.26 24.76 -36.97
CA PRO A 6 -36.88 24.37 -37.26
C PRO A 6 -36.35 23.47 -36.14
N ASP A 7 -35.85 22.29 -36.52
CA ASP A 7 -35.29 21.30 -35.59
C ASP A 7 -33.97 21.82 -34.97
N PRO A 8 -33.92 22.14 -33.67
CA PRO A 8 -32.74 22.67 -33.01
C PRO A 8 -31.60 21.64 -32.90
N LEU A 9 -31.87 20.35 -33.16
CA LEU A 9 -30.87 19.30 -33.13
C LEU A 9 -30.03 19.25 -34.41
N ALA A 10 -30.51 19.81 -35.52
CA ALA A 10 -29.79 19.82 -36.79
C ALA A 10 -28.44 20.58 -36.72
N GLY A 11 -28.34 21.60 -35.86
CA GLY A 11 -27.10 22.35 -35.65
C GLY A 11 -26.04 21.61 -34.81
N LEU A 12 -26.47 20.69 -33.94
CA LEU A 12 -25.56 19.96 -33.03
C LEU A 12 -24.78 18.86 -33.76
N PHE A 13 -25.36 18.25 -34.80
CA PHE A 13 -24.71 17.19 -35.58
C PHE A 13 -23.85 17.70 -36.75
N GLY A 14 -23.82 19.03 -36.98
CA GLY A 14 -23.10 19.67 -38.09
C GLY A 14 -21.60 19.89 -37.85
N LEU A 15 -21.10 19.70 -36.63
CA LEU A 15 -19.68 19.84 -36.30
C LEU A 15 -18.89 18.57 -36.68
N ARG A 16 -18.87 18.21 -37.95
CA ARG A 16 -17.84 17.31 -38.48
C ARG A 16 -16.67 18.17 -38.96
N LEU A 17 -15.48 17.94 -38.40
CA LEU A 17 -14.26 18.47 -38.98
C LEU A 17 -14.07 17.88 -40.38
N PRO A 18 -13.71 18.69 -41.40
CA PRO A 18 -13.35 18.18 -42.72
C PRO A 18 -12.22 17.15 -42.58
N PRO A 19 -12.31 15.97 -43.22
CA PRO A 19 -11.38 14.87 -42.99
C PRO A 19 -9.98 15.04 -43.60
N ASP A 20 -9.64 16.20 -44.16
CA ASP A 20 -8.40 16.42 -44.92
C ASP A 20 -7.73 17.75 -44.55
N VAL A 21 -7.36 17.91 -43.26
CA VAL A 21 -6.54 19.05 -42.84
C VAL A 21 -5.06 18.66 -42.91
N PRO A 22 -4.21 19.40 -43.66
CA PRO A 22 -2.79 19.09 -43.72
C PRO A 22 -2.18 19.14 -42.30
N GLY A 23 -1.56 18.03 -41.87
CA GLY A 23 -0.98 17.89 -40.53
C GLY A 23 -1.82 17.10 -39.52
N GLN A 24 -3.01 16.61 -39.91
CA GLN A 24 -3.85 15.80 -39.02
C GLN A 24 -3.13 14.57 -38.44
N ALA A 25 -2.32 13.87 -39.24
CA ALA A 25 -1.55 12.72 -38.76
C ALA A 25 -0.53 13.09 -37.65
N LEU A 26 0.05 14.29 -37.73
CA LEU A 26 0.96 14.80 -36.69
C LEU A 26 0.19 15.18 -35.42
N ALA A 27 -1.01 15.76 -35.58
CA ALA A 27 -1.89 16.08 -34.46
C ALA A 27 -2.38 14.80 -33.74
N ASP A 28 -2.78 13.78 -34.49
CA ASP A 28 -3.21 12.48 -33.95
C ASP A 28 -2.05 11.78 -33.22
N GLY A 29 -0.84 11.82 -33.78
CA GLY A 29 0.36 11.29 -33.14
C GLY A 29 0.70 12.03 -31.84
N ALA A 30 0.65 13.36 -31.83
CA ALA A 30 0.88 14.17 -30.65
C ALA A 30 -0.19 13.93 -29.57
N ALA A 31 -1.45 13.79 -29.97
CA ALA A 31 -2.56 13.47 -29.07
C ALA A 31 -2.39 12.08 -28.45
N ALA A 32 -2.04 11.07 -29.25
CA ALA A 32 -1.78 9.72 -28.76
C ALA A 32 -0.63 9.68 -27.74
N LEU A 33 0.47 10.41 -28.02
CA LEU A 33 1.60 10.53 -27.09
C LEU A 33 1.21 11.25 -25.81
N GLY A 34 0.45 12.34 -25.91
CA GLY A 34 -0.03 13.11 -24.76
C GLY A 34 -0.92 12.27 -23.84
N VAL A 35 -1.87 11.54 -24.43
CA VAL A 35 -2.76 10.63 -23.68
C VAL A 35 -1.98 9.49 -23.05
N GLY A 36 -1.05 8.88 -23.79
CA GLY A 36 -0.18 7.82 -23.28
C GLY A 36 0.66 8.27 -22.10
N LEU A 37 1.30 9.44 -22.19
CA LEU A 37 2.10 10.02 -21.11
C LEU A 37 1.24 10.42 -19.90
N ALA A 38 0.05 10.99 -20.12
CA ALA A 38 -0.87 11.34 -19.05
C ALA A 38 -1.34 10.10 -18.27
N LEU A 39 -1.72 9.03 -18.99
CA LEU A 39 -2.07 7.75 -18.38
C LEU A 39 -0.89 7.11 -17.65
N ALA A 40 0.30 7.13 -18.25
CA ALA A 40 1.51 6.63 -17.62
C ALA A 40 1.84 7.39 -16.34
N ALA A 41 1.75 8.73 -16.34
CA ALA A 41 1.97 9.55 -15.15
C ALA A 41 0.93 9.27 -14.04
N LEU A 42 -0.32 9.00 -14.41
CA LEU A 42 -1.40 8.69 -13.47
C LEU A 42 -1.25 7.28 -12.86
N LEU A 43 -0.82 6.30 -13.66
CA LEU A 43 -0.68 4.90 -13.23
C LEU A 43 0.68 4.59 -12.58
N ALA A 44 1.75 5.30 -12.97
CA ALA A 44 3.10 5.12 -12.43
C ALA A 44 3.18 5.08 -10.89
N PRO A 45 2.57 6.01 -10.12
CA PRO A 45 2.66 5.95 -8.65
C PRO A 45 1.98 4.71 -8.07
N LEU A 46 0.89 4.24 -8.67
CA LEU A 46 0.19 3.02 -8.24
C LEU A 46 1.06 1.80 -8.50
N VAL A 47 1.62 1.68 -9.71
CA VAL A 47 2.52 0.60 -10.09
C VAL A 47 3.76 0.60 -9.18
N LEU A 48 4.43 1.74 -9.02
CA LEU A 48 5.59 1.88 -8.13
C LEU A 48 5.27 1.51 -6.68
N ARG A 49 4.07 1.83 -6.19
CA ARG A 49 3.66 1.45 -4.84
C ARG A 49 3.45 -0.06 -4.70
N LEU A 50 2.94 -0.72 -5.73
CA LEU A 50 2.69 -2.16 -5.75
C LEU A 50 3.96 -2.98 -6.01
N THR A 51 4.87 -2.47 -6.83
CA THR A 51 6.12 -3.15 -7.20
C THR A 51 7.29 -2.81 -6.29
N ARG A 52 7.13 -1.81 -5.40
CA ARG A 52 8.15 -1.50 -4.40
C ARG A 52 8.42 -2.75 -3.58
N PRO A 53 9.67 -3.24 -3.56
CA PRO A 53 10.01 -4.37 -2.71
C PRO A 53 9.69 -4.00 -1.27
N ARG A 54 8.88 -4.83 -0.62
CA ARG A 54 8.60 -4.67 0.80
C ARG A 54 9.96 -4.71 1.50
N PRO A 55 10.31 -3.70 2.33
CA PRO A 55 11.57 -3.74 3.05
C PRO A 55 11.63 -5.07 3.79
N ARG A 56 12.71 -5.82 3.54
CA ARG A 56 12.91 -7.12 4.16
C ARG A 56 12.86 -6.89 5.68
N ALA A 57 11.97 -7.60 6.37
CA ALA A 57 11.85 -7.44 7.81
C ALA A 57 13.25 -7.64 8.43
N PRO A 58 13.68 -6.76 9.35
CA PRO A 58 15.00 -6.88 9.95
C PRO A 58 15.17 -8.24 10.60
N ASP A 59 16.39 -8.74 10.61
CA ASP A 59 16.69 -10.04 11.19
C ASP A 59 16.31 -10.08 12.68
N LEU A 60 15.94 -11.25 13.20
CA LEU A 60 15.47 -11.40 14.59
C LEU A 60 16.54 -10.90 15.57
N ASP A 61 17.81 -11.22 15.32
CA ASP A 61 18.94 -10.76 16.15
C ASP A 61 19.08 -9.24 16.15
N THR A 62 18.85 -8.59 15.00
CA THR A 62 18.90 -7.12 14.90
C THR A 62 17.76 -6.49 15.70
N GLN A 63 16.58 -7.11 15.70
CA GLN A 63 15.43 -6.61 16.44
C GLN A 63 15.58 -6.82 17.95
N LEU A 64 16.10 -7.99 18.39
CA LEU A 64 16.44 -8.23 19.80
C LEU A 64 17.50 -7.25 20.29
N ALA A 65 18.54 -6.99 19.49
CA ALA A 65 19.58 -6.01 19.82
C ALA A 65 19.04 -4.58 19.94
N ALA A 66 18.06 -4.20 19.11
CA ALA A 66 17.42 -2.88 19.22
C ALA A 66 16.60 -2.76 20.53
N LEU A 67 15.96 -3.85 20.96
CA LEU A 67 15.11 -3.88 22.15
C LEU A 67 15.91 -4.05 23.46
N SER A 68 17.13 -4.57 23.42
CA SER A 68 17.95 -4.81 24.63
C SER A 68 18.34 -3.52 25.37
N SER A 69 18.41 -2.40 24.67
CA SER A 69 18.71 -1.07 25.24
C SER A 69 17.49 -0.37 25.84
N GLN A 70 16.28 -0.91 25.64
CA GLN A 70 15.05 -0.28 26.09
C GLN A 70 14.74 -0.62 27.56
N PRO A 71 14.07 0.30 28.29
CA PRO A 71 13.56 0.01 29.62
C PRO A 71 12.60 -1.19 29.60
N GLU A 72 12.65 -2.02 30.64
CA GLU A 72 11.77 -3.20 30.82
C GLU A 72 10.26 -2.95 30.58
N PRO A 73 9.63 -1.85 31.05
CA PRO A 73 8.21 -1.59 30.78
C PRO A 73 7.88 -1.36 29.30
N ILE A 74 8.88 -1.07 28.47
CA ILE A 74 8.75 -0.91 27.02
C ILE A 74 9.22 -2.18 26.29
N ARG A 75 10.28 -2.81 26.80
CA ARG A 75 10.90 -4.00 26.22
C ARG A 75 9.97 -5.21 26.24
N VAL A 76 9.32 -5.52 27.37
CA VAL A 76 8.45 -6.71 27.50
C VAL A 76 7.25 -6.67 26.53
N PRO A 77 6.45 -5.57 26.45
CA PRO A 77 5.36 -5.48 25.49
C PRO A 77 5.84 -5.55 24.02
N ALA A 78 6.99 -4.95 23.72
CA ALA A 78 7.57 -4.99 22.38
C ALA A 78 8.00 -6.42 22.00
N LEU A 79 8.64 -7.16 22.90
CA LEU A 79 9.00 -8.56 22.69
C LEU A 79 7.78 -9.46 22.55
N LEU A 80 6.73 -9.25 23.35
CA LEU A 80 5.47 -10.00 23.22
C LEU A 80 4.76 -9.73 21.89
N SER A 81 4.77 -8.48 21.44
CA SER A 81 4.23 -8.10 20.13
C SER A 81 5.02 -8.79 19.01
N LEU A 82 6.35 -8.82 19.13
CA LEU A 82 7.22 -9.50 18.19
C LEU A 82 6.99 -11.02 18.15
N LEU A 83 6.80 -11.64 19.32
CA LEU A 83 6.47 -13.04 19.45
C LEU A 83 5.10 -13.34 18.81
N ALA A 84 4.10 -12.47 18.99
CA ALA A 84 2.78 -12.62 18.38
C ALA A 84 2.81 -12.53 16.84
N GLU A 85 3.69 -11.69 16.27
CA GLU A 85 3.86 -11.58 14.82
C GLU A 85 4.57 -12.78 14.18
N ARG A 86 5.58 -13.35 14.86
CA ARG A 86 6.37 -14.47 14.32
C ARG A 86 5.83 -15.85 14.68
N ALA A 87 5.38 -16.02 15.92
CA ALA A 87 5.01 -17.31 16.50
C ALA A 87 3.74 -17.16 17.37
N PRO A 88 2.56 -17.02 16.76
CA PRO A 88 1.31 -16.78 17.49
C PRO A 88 0.99 -17.90 18.49
N ASP A 89 1.33 -19.15 18.16
CA ASP A 89 1.12 -20.30 19.05
C ASP A 89 1.98 -20.24 20.32
N ALA A 90 3.21 -19.72 20.21
CA ALA A 90 4.08 -19.50 21.36
C ALA A 90 3.60 -18.32 22.20
N ALA A 91 3.10 -17.25 21.57
CA ALA A 91 2.53 -16.10 22.25
C ALA A 91 1.27 -16.45 23.07
N ALA A 92 0.45 -17.39 22.59
CA ALA A 92 -0.75 -17.86 23.29
C ALA A 92 -0.45 -18.44 24.68
N ARG A 93 0.76 -18.95 24.91
CA ARG A 93 1.19 -19.49 26.21
C ARG A 93 1.26 -18.43 27.30
N PHE A 94 1.54 -17.17 26.93
CA PHE A 94 1.68 -16.06 27.87
C PHE A 94 0.36 -15.33 28.15
N GLN A 95 -0.59 -15.33 27.20
CA GLN A 95 -1.90 -14.68 27.34
C GLN A 95 -2.65 -14.92 28.67
N PRO A 96 -2.75 -16.15 29.21
CA PRO A 96 -3.55 -16.39 30.40
C PRO A 96 -2.99 -15.70 31.66
N ASP A 97 -1.69 -15.43 31.71
CA ASP A 97 -1.03 -14.84 32.88
C ASP A 97 -0.88 -13.31 32.77
N LEU A 98 -0.93 -12.73 31.56
CA LEU A 98 -0.79 -11.28 31.34
C LEU A 98 -1.80 -10.43 32.13
N TYR A 99 -3.00 -10.95 32.39
CA TYR A 99 -4.06 -10.24 33.11
C TYR A 99 -4.07 -10.49 34.63
N ARG A 100 -3.12 -11.29 35.14
CA ARG A 100 -2.98 -11.53 36.57
C ARG A 100 -1.98 -10.56 37.20
N PRO A 101 -2.21 -10.11 38.45
CA PRO A 101 -1.22 -9.33 39.18
C PRO A 101 0.08 -10.14 39.31
N GLY A 102 1.18 -9.59 38.77
CA GLY A 102 2.49 -10.25 38.75
C GLY A 102 2.67 -11.31 37.65
N GLY A 103 1.71 -11.50 36.75
CA GLY A 103 1.80 -12.48 35.66
C GLY A 103 2.43 -11.96 34.37
N LEU A 104 3.07 -10.79 34.40
CA LEU A 104 3.90 -10.30 33.31
C LEU A 104 5.19 -11.12 33.23
N PRO A 105 5.49 -11.78 32.10
CA PRO A 105 6.76 -12.48 31.92
C PRO A 105 7.92 -11.48 31.90
N THR A 106 9.11 -11.94 32.26
CA THR A 106 10.33 -11.13 32.14
C THR A 106 10.77 -11.02 30.68
N ALA A 107 11.53 -9.99 30.31
CA ALA A 107 12.03 -9.86 28.94
C ALA A 107 12.83 -11.09 28.50
N ASP A 108 13.62 -11.67 29.41
CA ASP A 108 14.43 -12.86 29.12
C ASP A 108 13.57 -14.10 28.78
N GLN A 109 12.44 -14.29 29.45
CA GLN A 109 11.51 -15.39 29.16
C GLN A 109 10.89 -15.26 27.77
N VAL A 110 10.50 -14.04 27.38
CA VAL A 110 9.90 -13.77 26.08
C VAL A 110 10.95 -13.87 24.97
N GLU A 111 12.17 -13.39 25.22
CA GLU A 111 13.30 -13.50 24.29
C GLU A 111 13.71 -14.96 24.04
N GLN A 112 13.74 -15.79 25.10
CA GLN A 112 14.01 -17.21 24.93
C GLN A 112 12.90 -17.91 24.13
N ALA A 113 11.63 -17.62 24.39
CA ALA A 113 10.52 -18.15 23.60
C ALA A 113 10.60 -17.73 22.12
N LEU A 114 11.09 -16.52 21.84
CA LEU A 114 11.36 -16.02 20.48
C LEU A 114 12.47 -16.81 19.78
N ARG A 115 13.54 -17.18 20.49
CA ARG A 115 14.63 -18.00 19.93
C ARG A 115 14.27 -19.48 19.74
N GLU A 116 13.38 -20.01 20.58
CA GLU A 116 12.90 -21.40 20.45
C GLU A 116 11.89 -21.56 19.31
N ALA A 117 11.22 -20.49 18.91
CA ALA A 117 10.16 -20.50 17.89
C ALA A 117 10.60 -19.96 16.51
N GLY A 118 11.76 -19.30 16.41
CA GLY A 118 12.36 -18.81 15.17
C GLY A 118 13.35 -19.80 14.56
#